data_AF-A0A4U6D7F2-F1
#
_entry.id   AF-A0A4U6D7F2-F1
#
_cell.length_a   1.000
_cell.length_b   1.000
_cell.length_c   1.000
_cell.angle_alpha   90.00
_cell.angle_beta   90.00
_cell.angle_gamma   90.00
#
_symmetry.space_group_name_H-M   'P 1'
#
loop_
_entity.id
_entity.type
_entity.pdbx_description
1 polymer ?
#
loop_
_entity_poly.entity_id
_entity_poly.type
_entity_poly.pdbx_seq_one_letter_code
_entity_poly.pdbx_strand_id
1 'polypeptide(L)'
;MTDQTPLQQKELLLIKADYLARYGMEMDDWTAITMLDNQVQFNKMNMQLLANLRENKRLSETFKGSVKQIHFSSKPEAFRYGFGRSLPYAVCALILGIFFYVYMSTYKDYENLKDTVRSYRNVTSYEYLISQGELTKDDGVVYLILKPVKKGRHIFGQTYEFDERQKVVKVPLKRLE
;
A
#
# COMPACT_ATOMS: atom_id res chain seq x y z
N MET A 1 38.96 37.64 -36.58
CA MET A 1 38.33 38.97 -36.55
C MET A 1 36.84 38.75 -36.35
N THR A 2 36.38 38.88 -35.11
CA THR A 2 34.97 38.75 -34.75
C THR A 2 34.26 40.04 -35.16
N ASP A 3 33.24 39.91 -35.99
CA ASP A 3 32.45 41.03 -36.51
C ASP A 3 31.63 41.62 -35.35
N GLN A 4 32.14 42.70 -34.74
CA GLN A 4 31.49 43.36 -33.62
C GLN A 4 30.38 44.26 -34.14
N THR A 5 29.16 44.09 -33.61
CA THR A 5 28.03 44.94 -33.97
C THR A 5 28.33 46.42 -33.63
N PRO A 6 27.81 47.40 -34.39
CA PRO A 6 28.12 48.82 -34.19
C PRO A 6 27.75 49.34 -32.80
N LEU A 7 26.81 48.67 -32.12
CA LEU A 7 26.43 48.96 -30.74
C LEU A 7 27.52 48.57 -29.73
N GLN A 8 28.13 47.38 -29.91
CA GLN A 8 29.20 46.87 -29.04
C GLN A 8 30.47 47.71 -29.17
N GLN A 9 30.78 48.19 -30.38
CA GLN A 9 31.94 49.07 -30.60
C GLN A 9 31.80 50.39 -29.84
N LYS A 10 30.59 50.95 -29.78
CA LYS A 10 30.31 52.16 -29.01
C LYS A 10 30.49 51.92 -27.50
N GLU A 11 30.02 50.78 -26.99
CA GLU A 11 30.19 50.42 -25.58
C GLU A 11 31.66 50.19 -25.21
N LEU A 12 32.44 49.55 -26.09
CA LEU A 12 33.87 49.38 -25.89
C LEU A 12 34.62 50.72 -25.82
N LEU A 13 34.31 51.67 -26.71
CA LEU A 13 34.91 53.00 -26.67
C LEU A 13 34.57 53.75 -25.39
N LEU A 14 33.33 53.61 -24.89
CA LEU A 14 32.92 54.21 -23.63
C LEU A 14 33.66 53.61 -22.44
N ILE A 15 33.83 52.28 -22.41
CA ILE A 15 34.59 51.58 -21.35
C ILE A 15 36.05 52.03 -21.37
N LYS A 16 36.67 52.09 -22.55
CA LYS A 16 38.06 52.57 -22.70
C LYS A 16 38.21 54.03 -22.26
N ALA A 17 37.25 54.90 -22.62
CA ALA A 17 37.27 56.31 -22.24
C ALA A 17 37.08 56.51 -20.73
N ASP A 18 36.16 55.78 -20.08
CA ASP A 18 35.96 55.84 -18.62
C ASP A 18 37.19 55.32 -17.87
N TYR A 19 37.83 54.25 -18.36
CA TYR A 19 39.07 53.73 -17.79
C TYR A 19 40.22 54.74 -17.92
N LEU A 20 40.40 55.32 -19.10
CA LEU A 20 41.40 56.36 -19.34
C LEU A 20 41.18 57.59 -18.42
N ALA A 21 39.93 58.00 -18.23
CA ALA A 21 39.59 59.12 -17.33
C ALA A 21 39.89 58.82 -15.86
N ARG A 22 39.73 57.57 -15.42
CA ARG A 22 39.94 57.16 -14.01
C ARG A 22 41.38 56.86 -13.67
N TYR A 23 42.12 56.27 -14.61
CA TYR A 23 43.44 55.71 -14.33
C TYR A 23 44.57 56.36 -15.15
N GLY A 24 44.24 57.25 -16.09
CA GLY A 24 45.23 57.95 -16.93
C GLY A 24 46.01 57.03 -17.88
N MET A 25 45.57 55.79 -18.05
CA MET A 25 46.22 54.78 -18.89
C MET A 25 45.24 54.28 -19.95
N GLU A 26 45.74 54.07 -21.18
CA GLU A 26 44.96 53.48 -22.25
C GLU A 26 44.70 51.99 -21.96
N MET A 27 43.46 51.56 -22.21
CA MET A 27 43.02 50.20 -21.97
C MET A 27 43.11 49.38 -23.25
N ASP A 28 43.79 48.23 -23.18
CA ASP A 28 43.91 47.31 -24.30
C ASP A 28 42.54 46.75 -24.73
N ASP A 29 42.40 46.48 -26.02
CA ASP A 29 41.19 46.03 -26.69
C ASP A 29 40.63 44.73 -26.09
N TRP A 30 41.49 43.78 -25.73
CA TRP A 30 41.05 42.53 -25.10
C TRP A 30 40.53 42.74 -23.69
N THR A 31 41.13 43.67 -22.95
CA THR A 31 40.66 44.04 -21.62
C THR A 31 39.27 44.69 -21.70
N ALA A 32 39.05 45.53 -22.73
CA ALA A 32 37.74 46.14 -22.97
C ALA A 32 36.66 45.12 -23.32
N ILE A 33 36.99 44.16 -24.19
CA ILE A 33 36.08 43.09 -24.58
C ILE A 33 35.72 42.20 -23.39
N THR A 34 36.70 41.85 -22.55
CA THR A 34 36.45 41.01 -21.37
C THR A 34 35.65 41.74 -20.29
N MET A 35 35.87 43.04 -20.08
CA MET A 35 35.03 43.84 -19.18
C MET A 35 33.58 43.92 -19.66
N LEU A 36 33.37 44.12 -20.96
CA LEU A 36 32.04 44.15 -21.55
C LEU A 36 31.32 42.80 -21.39
N ASP A 37 31.98 41.69 -21.69
CA ASP A 37 31.40 40.35 -21.53
C ASP A 37 31.08 40.06 -20.06
N ASN A 38 32.00 40.39 -19.14
CA ASN A 38 31.76 40.26 -17.70
C ASN A 38 30.53 41.06 -17.26
N GLN A 39 30.37 42.30 -17.72
CA GLN A 39 29.21 43.13 -17.39
C GLN A 39 27.90 42.49 -17.87
N VAL A 40 27.88 41.91 -19.08
CA VAL A 40 26.73 41.18 -19.61
C VAL A 40 26.41 39.94 -18.75
N GLN A 41 27.44 39.16 -18.37
CA GLN A 41 27.26 37.97 -17.53
C GLN A 41 26.75 38.34 -16.12
N PHE A 42 27.29 39.39 -15.50
CA PHE A 42 26.83 39.88 -14.19
C PHE A 42 25.38 40.35 -14.25
N ASN A 43 24.99 41.06 -15.31
CA ASN A 43 23.60 41.48 -15.49
C ASN A 43 22.66 40.27 -15.63
N LYS A 44 23.05 39.27 -16.41
CA LYS A 44 22.29 38.02 -16.55
C LYS A 44 22.17 37.27 -15.23
N MET A 45 23.26 37.14 -14.49
CA MET A 45 23.28 36.50 -13.17
C MET A 45 22.42 37.26 -12.15
N ASN A 46 22.47 38.59 -12.14
CA ASN A 46 21.67 39.41 -11.26
C ASN A 46 20.17 39.27 -11.56
N MET A 47 19.79 39.21 -12.84
CA MET A 47 18.40 38.93 -13.23
C MET A 47 17.93 37.54 -12.75
N GLN A 48 18.78 36.51 -12.87
CA GLN A 48 18.47 35.17 -12.37
C GLN A 48 18.35 35.13 -10.84
N LEU A 49 19.24 35.81 -10.12
CA LEU A 49 19.18 35.96 -8.66
C LEU A 49 17.90 36.66 -8.21
N LEU A 50 17.53 37.77 -8.85
CA LEU A 50 16.31 38.50 -8.53
C LEU A 50 15.04 37.70 -8.86
N ALA A 51 15.07 36.86 -9.89
CA ALA A 51 13.99 35.93 -10.19
C ALA A 51 13.86 34.84 -9.09
N ASN A 52 14.98 34.19 -8.73
CA ASN A 52 15.02 33.19 -7.67
C ASN A 52 14.61 33.76 -6.30
N LEU A 53 15.07 34.95 -5.95
CA LEU A 53 14.67 35.60 -4.69
C LEU A 53 13.18 35.93 -4.66
N ARG A 54 12.61 36.38 -5.78
CA ARG A 54 11.16 36.60 -5.91
C ARG A 54 10.37 35.31 -5.80
N GLU A 55 10.83 34.25 -6.46
CA GLU A 55 10.20 32.93 -6.38
C GLU A 55 10.28 32.35 -4.97
N ASN A 56 11.45 32.44 -4.33
CA ASN A 56 11.63 31.99 -2.95
C ASN A 56 10.74 32.79 -1.99
N LYS A 57 10.62 34.11 -2.17
CA LYS A 57 9.70 34.95 -1.38
C LYS A 57 8.24 34.53 -1.59
N ARG A 58 7.83 34.30 -2.84
CA ARG A 58 6.48 33.82 -3.19
C ARG A 58 6.19 32.44 -2.60
N LEU A 59 7.15 31.52 -2.68
CA LEU A 59 7.06 30.19 -2.06
C LEU A 59 6.96 30.35 -0.55
N SER A 60 7.79 31.16 0.08
CA SER A 60 7.75 31.43 1.52
C SER A 60 6.41 32.02 1.97
N GLU A 61 5.84 32.98 1.24
CA GLU A 61 4.50 33.52 1.51
C GLU A 61 3.41 32.44 1.34
N THR A 62 3.51 31.60 0.30
CA THR A 62 2.58 30.48 0.07
C THR A 62 2.67 29.41 1.15
N PHE A 63 3.88 29.10 1.62
CA PHE A 63 4.13 28.16 2.71
C PHE A 63 3.71 28.74 4.06
N LYS A 64 3.86 30.06 4.29
CA LYS A 64 3.39 30.73 5.51
C LYS A 64 1.86 30.71 5.62
N GLY A 65 1.15 30.71 4.49
CA GLY A 65 -0.30 30.51 4.44
C GLY A 65 -0.74 29.04 4.54
N SER A 66 0.02 28.11 3.95
CA SER A 66 -0.35 26.68 3.87
C SER A 66 0.12 25.83 5.04
N VAL A 67 1.23 26.21 5.68
CA VAL A 67 1.81 25.49 6.82
C VAL A 67 1.58 26.35 8.05
N LYS A 68 0.59 25.97 8.85
CA LYS A 68 0.47 26.45 10.23
C LYS A 68 1.71 25.94 10.97
N GLN A 69 2.81 26.69 10.93
CA GLN A 69 4.05 26.36 11.62
C GLN A 69 3.76 26.49 13.11
N ILE A 70 3.42 25.37 13.74
CA ILE A 70 3.24 25.33 15.19
C ILE A 70 4.63 25.26 15.78
N HIS A 71 5.14 26.40 16.20
CA HIS A 71 6.39 26.47 16.93
C HIS A 71 6.12 26.03 18.37
N PHE A 72 6.66 24.88 18.77
CA PHE A 72 6.53 24.38 20.13
C PHE A 72 7.72 24.85 20.95
N SER A 73 7.45 25.64 22.00
CA SER A 73 8.49 26.14 22.92
C SER A 73 9.09 25.04 23.79
N SER A 74 8.43 23.88 23.89
CA SER A 74 8.80 22.80 24.81
C SER A 74 8.65 21.41 24.18
N LYS A 75 9.69 20.56 24.34
CA LYS A 75 9.73 19.16 23.87
C LYS A 75 8.50 18.31 24.29
N PRO A 76 8.03 18.35 25.55
CA PRO A 76 6.83 17.61 25.96
C PRO A 76 5.53 18.10 25.30
N GLU A 77 5.42 19.38 24.95
CA GLU A 77 4.23 19.92 24.27
C GLU A 77 4.14 19.46 22.82
N ALA A 78 5.28 19.44 22.12
CA ALA A 78 5.37 18.86 20.78
C ALA A 78 4.97 17.37 20.77
N PHE A 79 5.41 16.61 21.78
CA PHE A 79 5.07 15.19 21.90
C PHE A 79 3.57 14.98 22.13
N ARG A 80 2.95 15.73 23.07
CA ARG A 80 1.51 15.64 23.34
C ARG A 80 0.67 16.07 22.14
N TYR A 81 1.10 17.09 21.42
CA TYR A 81 0.43 17.52 20.20
C TYR A 81 0.51 16.47 19.09
N GLY A 82 1.71 15.90 18.87
CA GLY A 82 1.91 14.81 17.91
C GLY A 82 1.05 13.59 18.24
N PHE A 83 1.07 13.17 19.51
CA PHE A 83 0.28 12.04 20.00
C PHE A 83 -1.23 12.27 19.86
N GLY A 84 -1.71 13.46 20.22
CA GLY A 84 -3.13 13.85 20.08
C GLY A 84 -3.59 13.87 18.62
N ARG A 85 -2.71 14.24 17.68
CA ARG A 85 -3.02 14.23 16.24
C ARG A 85 -3.00 12.83 15.63
N SER A 86 -2.14 11.93 16.12
CA SER A 86 -2.03 10.56 15.60
C SER A 86 -3.06 9.59 16.17
N LEU A 87 -3.62 9.90 17.35
CA LEU A 87 -4.55 9.02 18.07
C LEU A 87 -5.79 8.61 17.24
N PRO A 88 -6.48 9.53 16.54
CA PRO A 88 -7.66 9.17 15.74
C PRO A 88 -7.32 8.20 14.60
N TYR A 89 -6.16 8.40 13.94
CA TYR A 89 -5.73 7.53 12.84
C TYR A 89 -5.37 6.13 13.33
N ALA A 90 -4.71 6.03 14.49
CA ALA A 90 -4.37 4.75 15.10
C ALA A 90 -5.64 3.96 15.48
N VAL A 91 -6.66 4.63 16.04
CA VAL A 91 -7.95 4.01 16.37
C VAL A 91 -8.68 3.53 15.11
N CYS A 92 -8.72 4.34 14.05
CA CYS A 92 -9.31 3.94 12.78
C CYS A 92 -8.61 2.72 12.15
N ALA A 93 -7.28 2.68 12.21
CA ALA A 93 -6.49 1.55 11.70
C ALA A 93 -6.79 0.25 12.46
N LEU A 94 -6.92 0.32 13.79
CA LEU A 94 -7.29 -0.84 14.61
C LEU A 94 -8.70 -1.35 14.29
N ILE A 95 -9.67 -0.44 14.16
CA ILE A 95 -11.05 -0.81 13.82
C ILE A 95 -11.10 -1.48 12.44
N LEU A 96 -10.43 -0.91 11.43
CA LEU A 96 -10.34 -1.51 10.10
C LEU A 96 -9.64 -2.88 10.13
N GLY A 97 -8.59 -3.03 10.92
CA GLY A 97 -7.91 -4.32 11.12
C GLY A 97 -8.83 -5.39 11.69
N ILE A 98 -9.66 -5.04 12.68
CA ILE A 98 -10.65 -5.95 13.27
C ILE A 98 -11.71 -6.34 12.23
N PHE A 99 -12.25 -5.37 11.48
CA PHE A 99 -13.22 -5.67 10.42
C PHE A 99 -12.63 -6.58 9.33
N PHE A 100 -11.39 -6.32 8.92
CA PHE A 100 -10.70 -7.13 7.93
C PHE A 100 -10.46 -8.57 8.44
N TYR A 101 -10.05 -8.71 9.69
CA TYR A 101 -9.87 -10.02 10.31
C TYR A 101 -11.18 -10.82 10.36
N VAL A 102 -12.27 -10.21 10.84
CA VAL A 102 -13.59 -10.87 10.93
C VAL A 102 -14.11 -11.24 9.55
N TYR A 103 -13.96 -10.34 8.56
CA TYR A 103 -14.34 -10.62 7.19
C TYR A 103 -13.56 -11.81 6.63
N MET A 104 -12.24 -11.84 6.83
CA MET A 104 -11.39 -12.88 6.27
C MET A 104 -11.55 -14.24 6.96
N SER A 105 -11.74 -14.28 8.29
CA SER A 105 -11.99 -15.54 9.00
C SER A 105 -13.36 -16.10 8.61
N THR A 106 -14.41 -15.28 8.67
CA THR A 106 -15.78 -15.73 8.44
C THR A 106 -16.00 -16.15 6.99
N TYR A 107 -15.46 -15.40 6.03
CA TYR A 107 -15.67 -15.68 4.62
C TYR A 107 -14.91 -16.94 4.15
N LYS A 108 -13.65 -17.10 4.57
CA LYS A 108 -12.82 -18.26 4.18
C LYS A 108 -13.33 -19.55 4.81
N ASP A 109 -13.75 -19.50 6.07
CA ASP A 109 -14.32 -20.67 6.74
C ASP A 109 -15.67 -21.06 6.13
N TYR A 110 -16.47 -20.08 5.70
CA TYR A 110 -17.75 -20.34 5.05
C TYR A 110 -17.59 -20.94 3.64
N GLU A 111 -16.64 -20.46 2.83
CA GLU A 111 -16.36 -21.07 1.52
C GLU A 111 -15.83 -22.50 1.66
N ASN A 112 -14.90 -22.75 2.59
CA ASN A 112 -14.39 -24.09 2.85
C ASN A 112 -15.49 -25.06 3.29
N LEU A 113 -16.40 -24.61 4.17
CA LEU A 113 -17.54 -25.42 4.61
C LEU A 113 -18.50 -25.69 3.44
N LYS A 114 -18.80 -24.67 2.64
CA LYS A 114 -19.69 -24.78 1.49
C LYS A 114 -19.14 -25.73 0.42
N ASP A 115 -17.84 -25.69 0.16
CA ASP A 115 -17.18 -26.58 -0.78
C ASP A 115 -17.13 -28.02 -0.27
N THR A 116 -16.91 -28.23 1.04
CA THR A 116 -17.01 -29.55 1.66
C THR A 116 -18.43 -30.12 1.55
N VAL A 117 -19.45 -29.32 1.85
CA VAL A 117 -20.85 -29.72 1.74
C VAL A 117 -21.26 -29.98 0.28
N ARG A 118 -20.73 -29.22 -0.68
CA ARG A 118 -20.97 -29.46 -2.11
C ARG A 118 -20.27 -30.70 -2.64
N SER A 119 -19.04 -30.96 -2.21
CA SER A 119 -18.25 -32.13 -2.64
C SER A 119 -18.94 -33.43 -2.22
N TYR A 120 -19.63 -33.42 -1.07
CA TYR A 120 -20.34 -34.58 -0.57
C TYR A 120 -21.86 -34.36 -0.51
N ARG A 121 -22.52 -34.48 -1.66
CA ARG A 121 -23.98 -34.34 -1.82
C ARG A 121 -24.82 -35.19 -0.85
N ASN A 122 -24.26 -36.26 -0.29
CA ASN A 122 -24.94 -37.20 0.61
C ASN A 122 -24.48 -37.12 2.07
N VAL A 123 -23.61 -36.17 2.48
CA VAL A 123 -23.06 -36.12 3.86
C VAL A 123 -24.15 -36.07 4.92
N THR A 124 -25.23 -35.32 4.72
CA THR A 124 -26.37 -35.27 5.65
C THR A 124 -27.02 -36.64 5.84
N SER A 125 -26.94 -37.53 4.85
CA SER A 125 -27.49 -38.89 5.00
C SER A 125 -26.57 -39.80 5.82
N TYR A 126 -25.27 -39.49 5.94
CA TYR A 126 -24.31 -40.28 6.71
C TYR A 126 -24.19 -39.85 8.18
N GLU A 127 -24.92 -38.83 8.62
CA GLU A 127 -24.82 -38.27 9.98
C GLU A 127 -24.97 -39.33 11.08
N TYR A 128 -25.92 -40.26 10.93
CA TYR A 128 -26.11 -41.37 11.88
C TYR A 128 -24.98 -42.40 11.82
N LEU A 129 -24.38 -42.63 10.66
CA LEU A 129 -23.24 -43.53 10.50
C LEU A 129 -21.98 -42.96 11.16
N ILE A 130 -21.79 -41.65 11.03
CA ILE A 130 -20.64 -40.94 11.62
C ILE A 130 -20.78 -40.81 13.14
N SER A 131 -21.99 -40.56 13.65
CA SER A 131 -22.23 -40.35 15.08
C SER A 131 -22.42 -41.62 15.90
N GLN A 132 -22.99 -42.69 15.32
CA GLN A 132 -23.33 -43.94 16.03
C GLN A 132 -22.56 -45.16 15.52
N GLY A 133 -21.70 -45.00 14.51
CA GLY A 133 -20.90 -46.07 13.95
C GLY A 133 -19.84 -46.57 14.92
N GLU A 134 -19.84 -47.88 15.17
CA GLU A 134 -18.82 -48.52 16.00
C GLU A 134 -17.62 -48.86 15.12
N LEU A 135 -16.44 -48.34 15.49
CA LEU A 135 -15.19 -48.57 14.77
C LEU A 135 -14.31 -49.54 15.55
N THR A 136 -13.68 -50.47 14.84
CA THR A 136 -12.60 -51.29 15.38
C THR A 136 -11.36 -51.15 14.53
N LYS A 137 -10.19 -51.35 15.14
CA LYS A 137 -8.92 -51.36 14.45
C LYS A 137 -8.30 -52.73 14.62
N ASP A 138 -8.08 -53.42 13.52
CA ASP A 138 -7.43 -54.71 13.49
C ASP A 138 -6.40 -54.75 12.35
N ASP A 139 -5.23 -55.32 12.61
CA ASP A 139 -4.10 -55.42 11.68
C ASP A 139 -3.78 -54.13 10.89
N GLY A 140 -3.84 -52.98 11.56
CA GLY A 140 -3.57 -51.67 10.97
C GLY A 140 -4.70 -51.08 10.10
N VAL A 141 -5.80 -51.81 9.89
CA VAL A 141 -6.97 -51.38 9.13
C VAL A 141 -8.11 -50.98 10.08
N VAL A 142 -8.83 -49.91 9.75
CA VAL A 142 -10.02 -49.46 10.50
C VAL A 142 -11.27 -50.01 9.82
N TYR A 143 -12.07 -50.75 10.58
CA TYR A 143 -13.32 -51.35 10.12
C TYR A 143 -14.51 -50.70 10.81
N LEU A 144 -15.59 -50.52 10.05
CA LEU A 144 -16.90 -50.18 10.58
C LEU A 144 -17.66 -51.46 10.94
N ILE A 145 -18.03 -51.60 12.20
CA ILE A 145 -18.80 -52.75 12.70
C ILE A 145 -20.28 -52.48 12.47
N LEU A 146 -20.93 -53.35 11.69
CA LEU A 146 -22.36 -53.35 11.47
C LEU A 146 -22.93 -54.74 11.82
N LYS A 147 -24.08 -54.77 12.47
CA LYS A 147 -24.80 -56.00 12.84
C LYS A 147 -25.91 -56.32 11.84
N PRO A 148 -26.18 -57.58 11.51
CA PRO A 148 -27.27 -57.91 10.60
C PRO A 148 -28.63 -57.48 11.21
N VAL A 149 -29.49 -56.86 10.40
CA VAL A 149 -30.83 -56.44 10.81
C VAL A 149 -31.66 -57.67 11.24
N LYS A 150 -32.22 -57.62 12.46
CA LYS A 150 -33.25 -58.57 12.91
C LYS A 150 -34.63 -58.00 12.58
N LYS A 151 -35.48 -58.81 11.93
CA LYS A 151 -36.84 -58.50 11.43
C LYS A 151 -37.43 -57.16 11.90
N GLY A 152 -37.39 -56.15 11.04
CA GLY A 152 -38.15 -54.90 11.17
C GLY A 152 -37.56 -53.82 12.09
N ARG A 153 -36.41 -54.04 12.75
CA ARG A 153 -35.73 -53.00 13.54
C ARG A 153 -34.43 -52.58 12.87
N HIS A 154 -34.50 -51.53 12.07
CA HIS A 154 -33.32 -50.85 11.55
C HIS A 154 -32.77 -49.91 12.64
N ILE A 155 -31.54 -50.14 13.08
CA ILE A 155 -30.80 -49.21 13.94
C ILE A 155 -29.78 -48.52 13.03
N PHE A 156 -30.03 -47.26 12.71
CA PHE A 156 -29.18 -46.46 11.81
C PHE A 156 -27.75 -46.39 12.37
N GLY A 157 -26.76 -46.52 11.50
CA GLY A 157 -25.34 -46.48 11.88
C GLY A 157 -24.77 -47.76 12.49
N GLN A 158 -25.61 -48.71 12.90
CA GLN A 158 -25.17 -49.94 13.60
C GLN A 158 -25.60 -51.24 12.93
N THR A 159 -26.48 -51.16 11.94
CA THR A 159 -27.05 -52.35 11.30
C THR A 159 -26.85 -52.37 9.79
N TYR A 160 -26.87 -53.55 9.20
CA TYR A 160 -26.87 -53.75 7.74
C TYR A 160 -27.88 -54.81 7.34
N GLU A 161 -28.38 -54.70 6.12
CA GLU A 161 -29.26 -55.68 5.49
C GLU A 161 -28.53 -56.26 4.28
N PHE A 162 -28.44 -57.59 4.19
CA PHE A 162 -27.86 -58.26 3.03
C PHE A 162 -28.96 -58.58 2.04
N ASP A 163 -28.86 -58.01 0.83
CA ASP A 163 -29.75 -58.35 -0.27
C ASP A 163 -29.16 -59.54 -1.03
N GLU A 164 -29.66 -60.75 -0.75
CA GLU A 164 -29.21 -61.99 -1.37
C GLU A 164 -29.40 -62.01 -2.90
N ARG A 165 -30.41 -61.30 -3.43
CA ARG A 165 -30.71 -61.31 -4.87
C ARG A 165 -29.67 -60.53 -5.66
N GLN A 166 -29.22 -59.41 -5.10
CA GLN A 166 -28.24 -58.53 -5.73
C GLN A 166 -26.82 -58.77 -5.20
N LYS A 167 -26.65 -59.61 -4.17
CA LYS A 167 -25.39 -59.85 -3.45
C LYS A 167 -24.74 -58.54 -2.95
N VAL A 168 -25.56 -57.61 -2.46
CA VAL A 168 -25.11 -56.30 -1.95
C VAL A 168 -25.47 -56.11 -0.48
N VAL A 169 -24.64 -55.35 0.23
CA VAL A 169 -24.91 -54.91 1.61
C VAL A 169 -25.57 -53.53 1.58
N LYS A 170 -26.77 -53.44 2.14
CA LYS A 170 -27.52 -52.19 2.31
C LYS A 170 -27.36 -51.69 3.74
N VAL A 171 -26.86 -50.47 3.89
CA VAL A 171 -26.74 -49.82 5.20
C VAL A 171 -27.85 -48.77 5.31
N PRO A 172 -28.75 -48.86 6.31
CA PRO A 172 -29.76 -47.86 6.54
C PRO A 172 -29.08 -46.57 7.05
N LEU A 173 -29.30 -45.49 6.32
CA LEU A 173 -28.66 -44.19 6.56
C LEU A 173 -29.60 -43.19 7.24
N LYS A 174 -30.88 -43.16 6.83
CA LYS A 174 -31.93 -42.32 7.44
C LYS A 174 -33.31 -42.90 7.15
N ARG A 175 -34.30 -42.54 7.95
CA ARG A 175 -35.72 -42.71 7.61
C ARG A 175 -36.13 -41.54 6.71
N LEU A 176 -36.79 -41.82 5.59
CA LEU A 176 -37.49 -40.80 4.82
C LEU A 176 -38.83 -40.57 5.51
N GLU A 177 -39.09 -39.34 5.96
CA GLU A 177 -40.42 -38.88 6.36
C GLU A 177 -41.31 -38.71 5.14
#